data_AF-A0A8H3XBK7-F1
#
_entry.id   AF-A0A8H3XBK7-F1
#
_cell.length_a   1.000
_cell.length_b   1.000
_cell.length_c   1.000
_cell.angle_alpha   90.00
_cell.angle_beta   90.00
_cell.angle_gamma   90.00
#
_symmetry.space_group_name_H-M   'P 1'
#
loop_
_entity.id
_entity.type
_entity.pdbx_description
1 polymer ?
#
loop_
_entity_poly.entity_id
_entity_poly.type
_entity_poly.pdbx_seq_one_letter_code
_entity_poly.pdbx_strand_id
1 'polypeptide(L)'
;MNSLSRKCEDGTIDNKYPIVELDIDDYSYRTNKNIEFSDGVLTIQRDSTNNYGTQYTINRAEELKKKLKIVNVFASNLDEVVKWIVNNNICSLNVSGARKSNLLGVDLQVKMVCKKFLNNIHDEILQNCGILIYNSVRRFYTLSLEGSFSYFTAQEIFQKMREKCANIEIVFLKEKSELIKILLILRYNKCLLVPTQVNRVDIFRQNHLFKRFKVKLEIETPVRYALLLVQNNISGIEELYSHKSAFEECKNWICMKLPKVRKINVGSTSEIAKIASFSHLASFSNISCSILYKYNILETDICDLSNNKTTFVFVSNHEGLNILIKI
;
A
#
# COMPACT_ATOMS: atom_id res chain seq x y z
N MET A 1 2.34 11.74 12.60
CA MET A 1 2.12 12.69 13.70
C MET A 1 0.63 12.93 13.81
N ASN A 2 0.13 13.01 15.04
CA ASN A 2 -1.28 13.18 15.34
C ASN A 2 -1.52 14.53 16.04
N SER A 3 -2.56 15.26 15.64
CA SER A 3 -2.86 16.59 16.18
C SER A 3 -4.35 16.91 16.12
N LEU A 4 -4.92 17.46 17.19
CA LEU A 4 -6.28 18.01 17.15
C LEU A 4 -6.26 19.36 16.42
N SER A 5 -7.16 19.53 15.45
CA SER A 5 -7.31 20.74 14.64
C SER A 5 -5.98 21.27 14.08
N ARG A 6 -5.01 20.37 13.88
CA ARG A 6 -3.67 20.68 13.41
C ARG A 6 -2.94 21.75 14.24
N LYS A 7 -3.24 21.91 15.55
CA LYS A 7 -2.60 22.95 16.37
C LYS A 7 -1.15 22.60 16.76
N CYS A 8 -0.28 23.62 16.75
CA CYS A 8 1.07 23.64 17.31
C CYS A 8 1.27 24.95 18.12
N GLU A 9 2.43 25.10 18.76
CA GLU A 9 2.77 26.28 19.59
C GLU A 9 2.73 27.59 18.80
N ASP A 10 3.05 27.55 17.50
CA ASP A 10 3.08 28.71 16.61
C ASP A 10 1.79 28.87 15.77
N GLY A 11 0.70 28.18 16.13
CA GLY A 11 -0.59 28.27 15.45
C GLY A 11 -1.02 26.97 14.78
N THR A 12 -1.40 27.02 13.51
CA THR A 12 -1.96 25.87 12.77
C THR A 12 -0.93 25.26 11.83
N ILE A 13 -0.78 23.94 11.86
CA ILE A 13 0.11 23.19 11.00
C ILE A 13 -0.47 23.14 9.58
N ASP A 14 0.30 23.64 8.61
CA ASP A 14 -0.02 23.70 7.18
C ASP A 14 -0.48 22.33 6.61
N ASN A 15 -1.54 22.34 5.78
CA ASN A 15 -2.15 21.16 5.14
C ASN A 15 -1.17 20.30 4.33
N LYS A 16 -0.01 20.83 3.92
CA LYS A 16 1.03 20.04 3.24
C LYS A 16 1.60 18.90 4.09
N TYR A 17 1.45 18.95 5.41
CA TYR A 17 1.92 17.91 6.32
C TYR A 17 0.85 16.82 6.55
N PRO A 18 1.15 15.52 6.32
CA PRO A 18 0.20 14.43 6.51
C PRO A 18 0.05 14.12 8.00
N ILE A 19 -0.98 14.69 8.61
CA ILE A 19 -1.30 14.55 10.05
C ILE A 19 -2.63 13.81 10.17
N VAL A 20 -2.71 12.90 11.13
CA VAL A 20 -3.98 12.25 11.51
C VAL A 20 -4.62 13.09 12.62
N GLU A 21 -5.85 13.54 12.40
CA GLU A 21 -6.59 14.28 13.43
C GLU A 21 -7.09 13.32 14.51
N LEU A 22 -7.06 13.78 15.77
CA LEU A 22 -7.55 13.03 16.91
C LEU A 22 -8.77 13.76 17.48
N ASP A 23 -9.74 13.00 17.97
CA ASP A 23 -11.02 13.54 18.49
C ASP A 23 -10.91 14.11 19.92
N ILE A 24 -9.75 13.96 20.57
CA ILE A 24 -9.54 14.30 21.98
C ILE A 24 -8.45 15.37 22.11
N ASP A 25 -8.78 16.48 22.79
CA ASP A 25 -7.87 17.59 23.09
C ASP A 25 -7.01 17.33 24.33
N ASP A 26 -6.30 16.20 24.35
CA ASP A 26 -5.34 15.88 25.41
C ASP A 26 -3.93 15.74 24.86
N TYR A 27 -3.02 16.57 25.37
CA TYR A 27 -1.61 16.57 25.00
C TYR A 27 -0.91 15.24 25.35
N SER A 28 -1.24 14.64 26.49
CA SER A 28 -0.68 13.36 26.94
C SER A 28 -1.17 12.22 26.04
N TYR A 29 -2.45 12.23 25.67
CA TYR A 29 -3.03 11.31 24.70
C TYR A 29 -2.37 11.42 23.32
N ARG A 30 -2.17 12.64 22.80
CA ARG A 30 -1.48 12.88 21.52
C ARG A 30 -0.07 12.34 21.52
N THR A 31 0.69 12.66 22.56
CA THR A 31 2.08 12.23 22.73
C THR A 31 2.16 10.71 22.80
N ASN A 32 1.25 10.10 23.56
CA ASN A 32 1.16 8.66 23.64
C ASN A 32 0.89 8.01 22.27
N LYS A 33 -0.13 8.49 21.54
CA LYS A 33 -0.44 7.96 20.20
C LYS A 33 0.73 8.11 19.24
N ASN A 34 1.43 9.25 19.26
CA ASN A 34 2.61 9.45 18.42
C ASN A 34 3.72 8.43 18.71
N ILE A 35 3.94 8.08 19.98
CA ILE A 35 4.91 7.06 20.38
C ILE A 35 4.43 5.67 19.95
N GLU A 36 3.17 5.31 20.22
CA GLU A 36 2.55 4.04 19.81
C GLU A 36 2.71 3.77 18.30
N PHE A 37 2.45 4.78 17.47
CA PHE A 37 2.52 4.68 16.01
C PHE A 37 3.93 4.77 15.42
N SER A 38 4.94 5.14 16.20
CA SER A 38 6.33 5.23 15.74
C SER A 38 7.10 3.93 15.96
N ASP A 39 8.05 3.63 15.07
CA ASP A 39 8.97 2.50 15.23
C ASP A 39 10.06 2.82 16.26
N GLY A 40 10.43 4.09 16.37
CA GLY A 40 11.40 4.57 17.34
C GLY A 40 11.18 6.01 17.78
N VAL A 41 11.78 6.35 18.92
CA VAL A 41 11.70 7.66 19.56
C VAL A 41 13.10 8.24 19.65
N LEU A 42 13.29 9.43 19.08
CA LEU A 42 14.49 10.24 19.23
C LEU A 42 14.16 11.43 20.12
N THR A 43 14.87 11.57 21.24
CA THR A 43 14.68 12.69 22.16
C THR A 43 15.92 13.59 22.13
N ILE A 44 15.72 14.85 21.74
CA ILE A 44 16.76 15.86 21.63
C ILE A 44 16.73 16.75 22.88
N GLN A 45 17.82 16.75 23.64
CA GLN A 45 17.97 17.49 24.90
C GLN A 45 19.12 18.50 24.80
N ARG A 46 18.98 19.69 25.39
CA ARG A 46 20.07 20.68 25.42
C ARG A 46 20.96 20.49 26.65
N ASP A 47 20.34 20.20 27.78
CA ASP A 47 20.91 19.94 29.09
C ASP A 47 20.09 18.84 29.79
N SER A 48 20.53 18.39 30.97
CA SER A 48 19.81 17.40 31.80
C SER A 48 18.53 17.96 32.44
N THR A 49 18.07 19.16 32.04
CA THR A 49 16.88 19.76 32.65
C THR A 49 15.62 19.05 32.16
N ASN A 50 14.93 18.43 33.10
CA ASN A 50 13.72 17.64 32.87
C ASN A 50 12.52 18.57 32.58
N ASN A 51 12.27 18.85 31.31
CA ASN A 51 10.96 19.33 30.89
C ASN A 51 9.95 18.17 30.98
N TYR A 52 8.85 18.38 31.72
CA TYR A 52 7.82 17.37 31.98
C TYR A 52 7.37 16.61 30.71
N GLY A 53 7.16 17.32 29.59
CA GLY A 53 6.72 16.68 28.33
C GLY A 53 7.80 15.78 27.70
N THR A 54 9.07 16.15 27.84
CA THR A 54 10.20 15.36 27.34
C THR A 54 10.39 14.11 28.21
N GLN A 55 10.32 14.25 29.53
CA GLN A 55 10.42 13.10 30.45
C GLN A 55 9.24 12.15 30.28
N TYR A 56 8.02 12.67 30.12
CA TYR A 56 6.84 11.86 29.81
C TYR A 56 7.05 11.03 28.54
N THR A 57 7.62 11.63 27.48
CA THR A 57 7.91 10.91 26.23
C THR A 57 8.93 9.78 26.44
N ILE A 58 9.97 10.02 27.23
CA ILE A 58 10.99 9.01 27.58
C ILE A 58 10.36 7.85 28.34
N ASN A 59 9.70 8.14 29.47
CA ASN A 59 9.07 7.11 30.31
C ASN A 59 8.09 6.27 29.50
N ARG A 60 7.29 6.93 28.64
CA ARG A 60 6.30 6.24 27.82
C ARG A 60 6.94 5.37 26.73
N ALA A 61 8.04 5.81 26.13
CA ALA A 61 8.78 5.01 25.18
C ALA A 61 9.38 3.76 25.86
N GLU A 62 9.89 3.89 27.08
CA GLU A 62 10.41 2.79 27.89
C GLU A 62 9.31 1.80 28.29
N GLU A 63 8.17 2.28 28.80
CA GLU A 63 6.99 1.47 29.12
C GLU A 63 6.52 0.64 27.92
N LEU A 64 6.45 1.26 26.75
CA LEU A 64 6.05 0.63 25.50
C LEU A 64 7.18 -0.17 24.83
N LYS A 65 8.36 -0.26 25.46
CA LYS A 65 9.57 -0.95 24.96
C LYS A 65 9.96 -0.51 23.54
N LYS A 66 9.73 0.76 23.21
CA LYS A 66 10.12 1.35 21.94
C LYS A 66 11.63 1.51 21.86
N LYS A 67 12.16 1.52 20.64
CA LYS A 67 13.56 1.87 20.41
C LYS A 67 13.73 3.35 20.75
N LEU A 68 14.43 3.66 21.85
CA LEU A 68 14.67 5.02 22.32
C LEU A 68 16.14 5.40 22.13
N LYS A 69 16.40 6.58 21.58
CA LYS A 69 17.72 7.22 21.55
C LYS A 69 17.59 8.64 22.09
N ILE A 70 18.40 8.97 23.09
CA ILE A 70 18.48 10.31 23.66
C ILE A 70 19.78 10.95 23.16
N VAL A 71 19.69 12.19 22.67
CA VAL A 71 20.79 12.92 22.06
C VAL A 71 20.90 14.31 22.66
N ASN A 72 22.12 14.73 22.98
CA ASN A 72 22.40 16.09 23.38
C ASN A 72 22.65 17.00 22.16
N VAL A 73 21.96 18.14 22.06
CA VAL A 73 22.07 19.12 20.96
C VAL A 73 23.51 19.53 20.66
N PHE A 74 24.39 19.57 21.67
CA PHE A 74 25.78 20.01 21.55
C PHE A 74 26.80 18.88 21.40
N ALA A 75 26.52 17.69 21.93
CA ALA A 75 27.49 16.60 22.00
C ALA A 75 27.22 15.44 21.02
N SER A 76 26.10 15.48 20.28
CA SER A 76 25.67 14.30 19.53
C SER A 76 26.37 14.17 18.19
N ASN A 77 26.98 13.01 18.01
CA ASN A 77 27.40 12.53 16.69
C ASN A 77 26.15 12.12 15.90
N LEU A 78 25.83 12.89 14.85
CA LEU A 78 24.67 12.64 13.99
C LEU A 78 24.75 11.27 13.30
N ASP A 79 25.96 10.80 12.97
CA ASP A 79 26.20 9.53 12.32
C ASP A 79 25.78 8.36 13.23
N GLU A 80 25.92 8.50 14.55
CA GLU A 80 25.43 7.50 15.50
C GLU A 80 23.91 7.40 15.52
N VAL A 81 23.21 8.53 15.32
CA VAL A 81 21.74 8.55 15.24
C VAL A 81 21.29 7.84 13.97
N VAL A 82 21.97 8.09 12.85
CA VAL A 82 21.68 7.42 11.58
C VAL A 82 21.95 5.92 11.68
N LYS A 83 23.13 5.52 12.18
CA LYS A 83 23.45 4.10 12.42
C LYS A 83 22.44 3.43 13.34
N TRP A 84 22.00 4.12 14.40
CA TRP A 84 20.97 3.61 15.29
C TRP A 84 19.64 3.40 14.57
N ILE A 85 19.21 4.33 13.72
CA ILE A 85 17.98 4.21 12.91
C ILE A 85 18.06 2.99 11.99
N VAL A 86 19.17 2.86 11.27
CA VAL A 86 19.40 1.75 10.32
C VAL A 86 19.44 0.41 11.06
N ASN A 87 20.26 0.29 12.11
CA ASN A 87 20.42 -0.96 12.86
C ASN A 87 19.14 -1.42 13.55
N ASN A 88 18.23 -0.50 13.86
CA ASN A 88 16.94 -0.81 14.48
C ASN A 88 15.77 -0.86 13.48
N ASN A 89 16.02 -0.74 12.18
CA ASN A 89 14.99 -0.76 11.12
C ASN A 89 13.86 0.27 11.33
N ILE A 90 14.19 1.45 11.87
CA ILE A 90 13.20 2.49 12.21
C ILE A 90 12.71 3.16 10.92
N CYS A 91 11.43 2.98 10.57
CA CYS A 91 10.82 3.55 9.36
C CYS A 91 9.99 4.80 9.64
N SER A 92 9.51 4.93 10.87
CA SER A 92 8.76 6.06 11.40
C SER A 92 9.39 6.50 12.72
N LEU A 93 9.87 7.73 12.76
CA LEU A 93 10.60 8.29 13.91
C LEU A 93 9.77 9.37 14.58
N ASN A 94 9.47 9.20 15.87
CA ASN A 94 8.93 10.28 16.69
C ASN A 94 10.10 11.10 17.26
N VAL A 95 10.17 12.38 16.93
CA VAL A 95 11.20 13.29 17.43
C VAL A 95 10.60 14.18 18.51
N SER A 96 11.19 14.17 19.70
CA SER A 96 10.76 14.98 20.84
C SER A 96 11.89 15.85 21.38
N GLY A 97 11.55 16.89 22.15
CA GLY A 97 12.50 17.82 22.74
C GLY A 97 11.78 18.92 23.53
N ALA A 98 12.55 19.82 24.14
CA ALA A 98 11.98 20.95 24.87
C ALA A 98 11.26 21.92 23.91
N ARG A 99 10.13 22.48 24.37
CA ARG A 99 9.40 23.53 23.65
C ARG A 99 10.14 24.86 23.69
N LYS A 100 9.88 25.73 22.72
CA LYS A 100 10.44 27.09 22.69
C LYS A 100 10.02 27.90 23.91
N SER A 101 8.75 27.81 24.29
CA SER A 101 8.19 28.37 25.54
C SER A 101 8.94 27.94 26.79
N ASN A 102 9.52 26.75 26.78
CA ASN A 102 10.21 26.19 27.95
C ASN A 102 11.73 26.44 27.90
N LEU A 103 12.29 26.75 26.73
CA LEU A 103 13.73 26.96 26.57
C LEU A 103 14.03 27.90 25.40
N LEU A 104 14.39 29.15 25.70
CA LEU A 104 14.70 30.16 24.69
C LEU A 104 15.87 29.71 23.80
N GLY A 105 15.69 29.83 22.48
CA GLY A 105 16.69 29.49 21.46
C GLY A 105 16.84 28.00 21.13
N VAL A 106 16.09 27.11 21.81
CA VAL A 106 16.13 25.67 21.53
C VAL A 106 15.58 25.33 20.13
N ASP A 107 14.61 26.10 19.64
CA ASP A 107 13.97 25.95 18.34
C ASP A 107 14.96 26.12 17.18
N LEU A 108 15.79 27.17 17.22
CA LEU A 108 16.82 27.42 16.22
C LEU A 108 17.89 26.32 16.22
N GLN A 109 18.29 25.87 17.41
CA GLN A 109 19.30 24.82 17.56
C GLN A 109 18.79 23.47 17.09
N VAL A 110 17.58 23.07 17.49
CA VAL A 110 16.91 21.85 17.01
C VAL A 110 16.74 21.91 15.49
N LYS A 111 16.34 23.06 14.93
CA LYS A 111 16.24 23.23 13.48
C LYS A 111 17.58 23.03 12.77
N MET A 112 18.68 23.54 13.33
CA MET A 112 20.03 23.31 12.77
C MET A 112 20.42 21.84 12.82
N VAL A 113 20.20 21.17 13.96
CA VAL A 113 20.48 19.73 14.14
C VAL A 113 19.63 18.90 13.17
N CYS A 114 18.32 19.15 13.09
CA CYS A 114 17.43 18.46 12.17
C CYS A 114 17.81 18.69 10.71
N LYS A 115 18.25 19.91 10.33
CA LYS A 115 18.70 20.18 8.96
C LYS A 115 19.97 19.41 8.61
N LYS A 116 20.96 19.39 9.52
CA LYS A 116 22.18 18.58 9.34
C LYS A 116 21.86 17.10 9.28
N PHE A 117 21.02 16.61 10.19
CA PHE A 117 20.55 15.23 10.22
C PHE A 117 19.84 14.82 8.93
N LEU A 118 18.90 15.64 8.43
CA LEU A 118 18.16 15.34 7.21
C LEU A 118 19.04 15.34 5.95
N ASN A 119 20.09 16.17 5.94
CA ASN A 119 21.08 16.15 4.86
C ASN A 119 21.94 14.88 4.93
N ASN A 120 22.46 14.54 6.11
CA ASN A 120 23.38 13.41 6.28
C ASN A 120 22.69 12.05 6.19
N ILE A 121 21.46 11.92 6.70
CA ILE A 121 20.72 10.65 6.70
C ILE A 121 20.42 10.18 5.27
N HIS A 122 20.25 11.11 4.33
CA HIS A 122 20.07 10.75 2.93
C HIS A 122 21.33 10.06 2.39
N ASP A 123 22.49 10.70 2.52
CA ASP A 123 23.75 10.17 2.00
C ASP A 123 24.17 8.88 2.70
N GLU A 124 23.98 8.81 4.01
CA GLU A 124 24.42 7.68 4.81
C GLU A 124 23.47 6.46 4.73
N ILE A 125 22.16 6.67 4.49
CA ILE A 125 21.27 5.57 4.09
C ILE A 125 21.65 5.05 2.70
N LEU A 126 21.97 5.93 1.74
CA LEU A 126 22.38 5.50 0.40
C LEU A 126 23.70 4.71 0.43
N GLN A 127 24.64 5.10 1.30
CA GLN A 127 25.94 4.44 1.49
C GLN A 127 25.83 3.11 2.24
N ASN A 128 25.05 3.03 3.34
CA ASN A 128 25.03 1.84 4.21
C ASN A 128 23.92 0.83 3.89
N CYS A 129 22.74 1.28 3.43
CA CYS A 129 21.64 0.37 3.07
C CYS A 129 21.71 -0.07 1.60
N GLY A 130 22.56 0.56 0.80
CA GLY A 130 22.55 0.46 -0.65
C GLY A 130 21.33 1.16 -1.26
N ILE A 131 21.59 2.00 -2.28
CA ILE A 131 20.57 2.71 -3.08
C ILE A 131 19.41 1.79 -3.51
N LEU A 132 19.69 0.52 -3.78
CA LEU A 132 18.71 -0.47 -4.24
C LEU A 132 17.67 -0.85 -3.17
N ILE A 133 18.08 -1.05 -1.91
CA ILE A 133 17.17 -1.46 -0.83
C ILE A 133 16.38 -0.26 -0.31
N TYR A 134 17.03 0.90 -0.17
CA TYR A 134 16.35 2.13 0.29
C TYR A 134 15.21 2.54 -0.64
N ASN A 135 15.44 2.44 -1.94
CA ASN A 135 14.45 2.80 -2.94
C ASN A 135 13.53 1.64 -3.34
N SER A 136 13.59 0.49 -2.67
CA SER A 136 12.70 -0.63 -2.99
C SER A 136 11.27 -0.34 -2.53
N VAL A 137 10.29 -0.82 -3.31
CA VAL A 137 8.88 -0.80 -2.88
C VAL A 137 8.71 -1.60 -1.59
N ARG A 138 8.14 -0.96 -0.56
CA ARG A 138 7.75 -1.63 0.69
C ARG A 138 6.25 -1.76 0.84
N ARG A 139 5.46 -0.97 0.12
CA ARG A 139 4.01 -1.09 0.13
C ARG A 139 3.43 -0.70 -1.21
N PHE A 140 2.56 -1.52 -1.77
CA PHE A 140 1.80 -1.13 -2.94
C PHE A 140 0.30 -1.29 -2.73
N TYR A 141 -0.45 -0.43 -3.42
CA TYR A 141 -1.90 -0.37 -3.35
C TYR A 141 -2.49 -0.82 -4.67
N THR A 142 -3.67 -1.42 -4.64
CA THR A 142 -4.43 -1.75 -5.85
C THR A 142 -5.92 -1.64 -5.57
N LEU A 143 -6.69 -1.05 -6.49
CA LEU A 143 -8.15 -1.05 -6.42
C LEU A 143 -8.66 -2.33 -7.06
N SER A 144 -9.01 -3.32 -6.24
CA SER A 144 -9.53 -4.59 -6.73
C SER A 144 -10.39 -5.30 -5.70
N LEU A 145 -11.40 -6.01 -6.22
CA LEU A 145 -12.28 -6.85 -5.42
C LEU A 145 -11.71 -8.26 -5.32
N GLU A 146 -11.86 -8.89 -4.15
CA GLU A 146 -11.45 -10.27 -3.92
C GLU A 146 -12.08 -11.22 -4.95
N GLY A 147 -11.26 -12.09 -5.54
CA GLY A 147 -11.68 -12.99 -6.62
C GLY A 147 -11.57 -12.40 -8.04
N SER A 148 -11.31 -11.10 -8.20
CA SER A 148 -11.11 -10.50 -9.53
C SER A 148 -9.77 -10.91 -10.14
N PHE A 149 -9.63 -10.76 -11.46
CA PHE A 149 -8.33 -10.93 -12.14
C PHE A 149 -7.24 -10.06 -11.51
N SER A 150 -7.52 -8.78 -11.29
CA SER A 150 -6.59 -7.85 -10.66
C SER A 150 -6.21 -8.25 -9.24
N TYR A 151 -7.11 -8.88 -8.48
CA TYR A 151 -6.80 -9.39 -7.15
C TYR A 151 -5.77 -10.53 -7.20
N PHE A 152 -6.01 -11.55 -8.02
CA PHE A 152 -5.09 -12.69 -8.13
C PHE A 152 -3.75 -12.30 -8.76
N THR A 153 -3.75 -11.44 -9.79
CA THR A 153 -2.51 -10.91 -10.37
C THR A 153 -1.70 -10.16 -9.32
N ALA A 154 -2.34 -9.32 -8.50
CA ALA A 154 -1.63 -8.58 -7.46
C ALA A 154 -1.06 -9.51 -6.37
N GLN A 155 -1.77 -10.58 -6.00
CA GLN A 155 -1.27 -11.60 -5.09
C GLN A 155 -0.06 -12.36 -5.66
N GLU A 156 -0.09 -12.74 -6.94
CA GLU A 156 1.06 -13.41 -7.59
C GLU A 156 2.30 -12.49 -7.62
N ILE A 157 2.10 -11.25 -8.05
CA ILE A 157 3.13 -10.20 -8.04
C ILE A 157 3.70 -10.02 -6.63
N PHE A 158 2.82 -9.95 -5.62
CA PHE A 158 3.22 -9.80 -4.22
C PHE A 158 4.11 -10.96 -3.75
N GLN A 159 3.77 -12.20 -4.10
CA GLN A 159 4.61 -13.37 -3.75
C GLN A 159 6.00 -13.28 -4.40
N LYS A 160 6.06 -12.98 -5.70
CA LYS A 160 7.33 -12.78 -6.42
C LYS A 160 8.17 -11.65 -5.83
N MET A 161 7.55 -10.56 -5.38
CA MET A 161 8.25 -9.46 -4.72
C MET A 161 8.74 -9.84 -3.32
N ARG A 162 7.98 -10.65 -2.56
CA ARG A 162 8.38 -11.11 -1.22
C ARG A 162 9.66 -11.94 -1.21
N GLU A 163 9.95 -12.67 -2.28
CA GLU A 163 11.21 -13.39 -2.45
C GLU A 163 12.44 -12.46 -2.42
N LYS A 164 12.26 -11.18 -2.76
CA LYS A 164 13.32 -10.16 -2.78
C LYS A 164 13.20 -9.14 -1.65
N CYS A 165 12.00 -8.92 -1.14
CA CYS A 165 11.72 -7.95 -0.08
C CYS A 165 10.73 -8.54 0.92
N ALA A 166 11.23 -9.12 2.02
CA ALA A 166 10.39 -9.82 2.99
C ALA A 166 9.32 -8.94 3.66
N ASN A 167 9.60 -7.64 3.83
CA ASN A 167 8.72 -6.68 4.52
C ASN A 167 7.82 -5.90 3.56
N ILE A 168 7.62 -6.37 2.33
CA ILE A 168 6.66 -5.73 1.43
C ILE A 168 5.23 -6.03 1.89
N GLU A 169 4.36 -5.04 1.71
CA GLU A 169 2.93 -5.14 1.96
C GLU A 169 2.12 -4.83 0.69
N ILE A 170 0.98 -5.49 0.57
CA ILE A 170 -0.05 -5.20 -0.43
C ILE A 170 -1.31 -4.71 0.27
N VAL A 171 -1.92 -3.64 -0.23
CA VAL A 171 -3.18 -3.10 0.28
C VAL A 171 -4.23 -3.08 -0.83
N PHE A 172 -5.33 -3.82 -0.61
CA PHE A 172 -6.48 -3.86 -1.49
C PHE A 172 -7.48 -2.77 -1.12
N LEU A 173 -7.69 -1.83 -2.04
CA LEU A 173 -8.68 -0.78 -1.92
C LEU A 173 -10.01 -1.29 -2.46
N LYS A 174 -11.11 -0.96 -1.78
CA LYS A 174 -12.46 -1.40 -2.18
C LYS A 174 -13.20 -0.35 -2.99
N GLU A 175 -12.90 0.92 -2.75
CA GLU A 175 -13.62 2.05 -3.33
C GLU A 175 -12.70 3.09 -3.97
N LYS A 176 -13.25 3.85 -4.92
CA LYS A 176 -12.53 4.98 -5.56
C LYS A 176 -12.19 6.08 -4.56
N SER A 177 -12.98 6.26 -3.50
CA SER A 177 -12.75 7.24 -2.44
C SER A 177 -11.43 6.98 -1.70
N GLU A 178 -11.11 5.72 -1.43
CA GLU A 178 -9.86 5.27 -0.82
C GLU A 178 -8.67 5.53 -1.76
N LEU A 179 -8.84 5.25 -3.06
CA LEU A 179 -7.81 5.52 -4.06
C LEU A 179 -7.39 6.99 -4.07
N ILE A 180 -8.33 7.93 -4.02
CA ILE A 180 -8.03 9.36 -3.97
C ILE A 180 -7.17 9.71 -2.75
N LYS A 181 -7.50 9.17 -1.57
CA LYS A 181 -6.71 9.36 -0.34
C LYS A 181 -5.29 8.81 -0.51
N ILE A 182 -5.15 7.62 -1.09
CA ILE A 182 -3.85 6.99 -1.36
C ILE A 182 -3.02 7.80 -2.35
N LEU A 183 -3.63 8.35 -3.40
CA LEU A 183 -2.94 9.20 -4.37
C LEU A 183 -2.30 10.41 -3.71
N LEU A 184 -2.88 10.98 -2.65
CA LEU A 184 -2.29 12.10 -1.91
C LEU A 184 -1.03 11.72 -1.09
N ILE A 185 -0.94 10.47 -0.64
CA ILE A 185 0.12 10.00 0.26
C ILE A 185 1.14 9.05 -0.40
N LEU A 186 0.94 8.68 -1.66
CA LEU A 186 1.89 7.91 -2.45
C LEU A 186 3.19 8.70 -2.60
N ARG A 187 4.23 8.28 -1.88
CA ARG A 187 5.58 8.86 -1.88
C ARG A 187 6.61 7.79 -1.52
N TYR A 188 7.87 8.03 -1.88
CA TYR A 188 9.02 7.20 -1.49
C TYR A 188 8.83 5.73 -1.90
N ASN A 189 8.86 4.80 -0.95
CA ASN A 189 8.77 3.35 -1.10
C ASN A 189 7.34 2.83 -1.36
N LYS A 190 6.43 3.70 -1.79
CA LYS A 190 5.03 3.36 -2.08
C LYS A 190 4.74 3.50 -3.57
N CYS A 191 3.98 2.54 -4.12
CA CYS A 191 3.47 2.61 -5.49
C CYS A 191 2.02 2.14 -5.58
N LEU A 192 1.39 2.41 -6.72
CA LEU A 192 0.06 1.91 -7.06
C LEU A 192 0.21 0.92 -8.22
N LEU A 193 -0.45 -0.23 -8.11
CA LEU A 193 -0.61 -1.19 -9.18
C LEU A 193 -1.96 -0.95 -9.84
N VAL A 194 -1.97 -0.69 -11.15
CA VAL A 194 -3.17 -0.33 -11.90
C VAL A 194 -3.36 -1.30 -13.08
N PRO A 195 -4.52 -1.98 -13.21
CA PRO A 195 -4.85 -2.70 -14.42
C PRO A 195 -5.12 -1.70 -15.55
N THR A 196 -4.59 -1.99 -16.73
CA THR A 196 -4.81 -1.23 -17.96
C THR A 196 -5.16 -2.21 -19.08
N GLN A 197 -5.98 -1.77 -20.03
CA GLN A 197 -6.16 -2.51 -21.28
C GLN A 197 -4.91 -2.33 -22.15
N VAL A 198 -4.61 -3.33 -22.97
CA VAL A 198 -3.50 -3.32 -23.94
C VAL A 198 -3.52 -1.99 -24.72
N ASN A 199 -2.35 -1.34 -24.84
CA ASN A 199 -2.15 -0.05 -25.53
C ASN A 199 -2.86 1.17 -24.92
N ARG A 200 -3.25 1.15 -23.64
CA ARG A 200 -3.86 2.31 -22.94
C ARG A 200 -3.02 2.91 -21.82
N VAL A 201 -1.73 2.57 -21.72
CA VAL A 201 -0.79 3.26 -20.81
C VAL A 201 -0.76 4.78 -21.08
N ASP A 202 -0.94 5.19 -22.33
CA ASP A 202 -0.97 6.62 -22.69
C ASP A 202 -2.21 7.35 -22.16
N ILE A 203 -3.35 6.67 -22.00
CA ILE A 203 -4.55 7.25 -21.40
C ILE A 203 -4.34 7.48 -19.90
N PHE A 204 -3.58 6.59 -19.24
CA PHE A 204 -3.16 6.80 -17.87
C PHE A 204 -2.29 8.08 -17.76
N ARG A 205 -1.36 8.31 -18.70
CA ARG A 205 -0.51 9.51 -18.74
C ARG A 205 -1.29 10.80 -19.00
N GLN A 206 -2.40 10.73 -19.74
CA GLN A 206 -3.24 11.89 -20.07
C GLN A 206 -4.22 12.27 -18.95
N ASN A 207 -4.48 11.39 -17.99
CA ASN A 207 -5.38 11.68 -16.88
C ASN A 207 -4.75 12.67 -15.88
N HIS A 208 -5.41 13.81 -15.65
CA HIS A 208 -4.93 14.86 -14.75
C HIS A 208 -4.62 14.38 -13.32
N LEU A 209 -5.37 13.39 -12.81
CA LEU A 209 -5.11 12.81 -11.48
C LEU A 209 -3.78 12.06 -11.42
N PHE A 210 -3.34 11.52 -12.56
CA PHE A 210 -2.18 10.65 -12.66
C PHE A 210 -0.95 11.31 -13.29
N LYS A 211 -1.07 12.54 -13.81
CA LYS A 211 0.00 13.29 -14.50
C LYS A 211 1.32 13.39 -13.71
N ARG A 212 1.25 13.38 -12.38
CA ARG A 212 2.44 13.44 -11.49
C ARG A 212 3.10 12.08 -11.21
N PHE A 213 2.51 10.99 -11.70
CA PHE A 213 3.02 9.63 -11.48
C PHE A 213 3.65 9.12 -12.77
N LYS A 214 4.78 8.43 -12.63
CA LYS A 214 5.48 7.76 -13.72
C LYS A 214 5.25 6.27 -13.62
N VAL A 215 5.10 5.63 -14.77
CA VAL A 215 5.13 4.16 -14.87
C VAL A 215 6.55 3.69 -14.54
N LYS A 216 6.64 2.69 -13.68
CA LYS A 216 7.89 2.12 -13.16
C LYS A 216 8.14 0.71 -13.69
N LEU A 217 7.08 -0.04 -13.91
CA LEU A 217 7.13 -1.39 -14.43
C LEU A 217 5.79 -1.73 -15.08
N GLU A 218 5.83 -2.50 -16.16
CA GLU A 218 4.66 -3.06 -16.83
C GLU A 218 4.75 -4.58 -16.77
N ILE A 219 3.62 -5.24 -16.47
CA ILE A 219 3.52 -6.70 -16.34
C ILE A 219 2.28 -7.14 -17.09
N GLU A 220 2.42 -8.08 -18.01
CA GLU A 220 1.27 -8.70 -18.68
C GLU A 220 0.87 -10.00 -17.99
N THR A 221 -0.42 -10.18 -17.74
CA THR A 221 -0.96 -11.44 -17.23
C THR A 221 -2.10 -11.95 -18.10
N PRO A 222 -2.15 -13.26 -18.41
CA PRO A 222 -3.23 -13.84 -19.18
C PRO A 222 -4.56 -13.81 -18.42
N VAL A 223 -5.65 -13.58 -19.14
CA VAL A 223 -7.02 -13.65 -18.63
C VAL A 223 -7.57 -15.04 -18.95
N ARG A 224 -7.82 -15.84 -17.91
CA ARG A 224 -8.35 -17.20 -18.03
C ARG A 224 -9.69 -17.33 -17.31
N TYR A 225 -10.76 -17.48 -18.08
CA TYR A 225 -12.05 -17.88 -17.53
C TYR A 225 -12.12 -19.41 -17.39
N ALA A 226 -12.93 -19.84 -16.43
CA ALA A 226 -13.35 -21.22 -16.28
C ALA A 226 -14.86 -21.27 -16.02
N LEU A 227 -15.48 -22.38 -16.42
CA LEU A 227 -16.81 -22.73 -15.94
C LEU A 227 -16.69 -23.30 -14.53
N LEU A 228 -17.20 -22.54 -13.55
CA LEU A 228 -17.21 -22.90 -12.15
C LEU A 228 -18.61 -23.34 -11.73
N LEU A 229 -18.68 -24.51 -11.09
CA LEU A 229 -19.90 -25.07 -10.53
C LEU A 229 -19.58 -25.82 -9.24
N VAL A 230 -20.49 -25.80 -8.27
CA VAL A 230 -20.35 -26.62 -7.05
C VAL A 230 -20.54 -28.10 -7.38
N GLN A 231 -21.41 -28.43 -8.33
CA GLN A 231 -21.64 -29.79 -8.80
C GLN A 231 -20.62 -30.20 -9.87
N ASN A 232 -20.36 -31.50 -10.00
CA ASN A 232 -19.41 -32.07 -10.95
C ASN A 232 -20.01 -32.41 -12.33
N ASN A 233 -21.19 -31.90 -12.64
CA ASN A 233 -21.87 -32.23 -13.90
C ASN A 233 -22.42 -30.97 -14.55
N ILE A 234 -22.25 -30.88 -15.87
CA ILE A 234 -22.76 -29.81 -16.72
C ILE A 234 -24.25 -30.00 -17.08
N SER A 235 -24.79 -31.20 -16.86
CA SER A 235 -26.18 -31.54 -17.15
C SER A 235 -27.14 -30.79 -16.23
N GLY A 236 -28.08 -30.05 -16.80
CA GLY A 236 -29.08 -29.30 -16.04
C GLY A 236 -28.71 -27.84 -15.74
N ILE A 237 -27.63 -27.30 -16.33
CA ILE A 237 -27.36 -25.86 -16.25
C ILE A 237 -28.40 -25.11 -17.10
N GLU A 238 -29.38 -24.49 -16.43
CA GLU A 238 -30.40 -23.64 -17.05
C GLU A 238 -29.95 -22.17 -17.14
N GLU A 239 -29.16 -21.73 -16.18
CA GLU A 239 -28.70 -20.35 -16.04
C GLU A 239 -27.19 -20.30 -15.89
N LEU A 240 -26.57 -19.37 -16.62
CA LEU A 240 -25.14 -19.08 -16.53
C LEU A 240 -24.96 -17.61 -16.19
N TYR A 241 -24.22 -17.34 -15.12
CA TYR A 241 -24.03 -15.99 -14.60
C TYR A 241 -22.59 -15.50 -14.83
N SER A 242 -22.45 -14.28 -15.33
CA SER A 242 -21.15 -13.63 -15.48
C SER A 242 -21.29 -12.16 -15.87
N HIS A 243 -20.16 -11.44 -15.94
CA HIS A 243 -20.12 -10.10 -16.50
C HIS A 243 -20.26 -10.14 -18.03
N LYS A 244 -20.82 -9.09 -18.62
CA LYS A 244 -21.00 -8.95 -20.08
C LYS A 244 -19.74 -9.29 -20.88
N SER A 245 -18.58 -8.77 -20.46
CA SER A 245 -17.30 -9.02 -21.15
C SER A 245 -16.94 -10.51 -21.20
N ALA A 246 -17.20 -11.28 -20.14
CA ALA A 246 -16.91 -12.71 -20.13
C ALA A 246 -17.81 -13.48 -21.10
N PHE A 247 -19.08 -13.09 -21.23
CA PHE A 247 -19.99 -13.69 -22.22
C PHE A 247 -19.61 -13.37 -23.66
N GLU A 248 -19.08 -12.17 -23.91
CA GLU A 248 -18.59 -11.76 -25.22
C GLU A 248 -17.29 -12.49 -25.57
N GLU A 249 -16.38 -12.65 -24.61
CA GLU A 249 -15.08 -13.31 -24.80
C GLU A 249 -15.17 -14.84 -24.88
N CYS A 250 -16.25 -15.46 -24.40
CA CYS A 250 -16.46 -16.91 -24.42
C CYS A 250 -17.67 -17.32 -25.30
N LYS A 251 -18.04 -16.50 -26.27
CA LYS A 251 -19.30 -16.63 -27.02
C LYS A 251 -19.38 -17.93 -27.80
N ASN A 252 -18.31 -18.31 -28.51
CA ASN A 252 -18.33 -19.51 -29.35
C ASN A 252 -18.44 -20.77 -28.48
N TRP A 253 -17.69 -20.82 -27.38
CA TRP A 253 -17.78 -21.92 -26.42
C TRP A 253 -19.22 -22.08 -25.89
N ILE A 254 -19.88 -20.98 -25.48
CA ILE A 254 -21.27 -21.03 -24.99
C ILE A 254 -22.22 -21.57 -26.08
N CYS A 255 -22.09 -21.07 -27.30
CA CYS A 255 -22.95 -21.51 -28.41
C CYS A 255 -22.76 -23.01 -28.72
N MET A 256 -21.54 -23.54 -28.56
CA MET A 256 -21.25 -24.95 -28.83
C MET A 256 -21.67 -25.88 -27.68
N LYS A 257 -21.41 -25.49 -26.43
CA LYS A 257 -21.55 -26.38 -25.26
C LYS A 257 -22.84 -26.18 -24.50
N LEU A 258 -23.36 -24.95 -24.44
CA LEU A 258 -24.54 -24.56 -23.67
C LEU A 258 -25.51 -23.71 -24.52
N PRO A 259 -25.97 -24.19 -25.69
CA PRO A 259 -26.75 -23.37 -26.64
C PRO A 259 -28.10 -22.87 -26.09
N LYS A 260 -28.67 -23.57 -25.11
CA LYS A 260 -29.98 -23.27 -24.51
C LYS A 260 -29.90 -22.52 -23.17
N VAL A 261 -28.69 -22.20 -22.69
CA VAL A 261 -28.53 -21.60 -21.36
C VAL A 261 -28.97 -20.15 -21.34
N ARG A 262 -29.67 -19.76 -20.26
CA ARG A 262 -30.03 -18.37 -20.00
C ARG A 262 -28.83 -17.61 -19.44
N LYS A 263 -28.36 -16.58 -20.16
CA LYS A 263 -27.22 -15.74 -19.73
C LYS A 263 -27.71 -14.64 -18.80
N ILE A 264 -27.22 -14.61 -17.57
CA ILE A 264 -27.55 -13.58 -16.57
C ILE A 264 -26.35 -12.68 -16.35
N ASN A 265 -26.49 -11.40 -16.71
CA ASN A 265 -25.44 -10.40 -16.59
C ASN A 265 -25.35 -9.87 -15.16
N VAL A 266 -24.15 -9.84 -14.60
CA VAL A 266 -23.85 -9.32 -13.26
C VAL A 266 -22.79 -8.22 -13.31
N GLY A 267 -22.68 -7.44 -12.24
CA GLY A 267 -21.73 -6.32 -12.15
C GLY A 267 -20.26 -6.76 -12.12
N SER A 268 -19.96 -7.99 -11.69
CA SER A 268 -18.59 -8.48 -11.58
C SER A 268 -18.52 -10.00 -11.63
N THR A 269 -17.54 -10.55 -12.36
CA THR A 269 -17.25 -12.00 -12.37
C THR A 269 -16.85 -12.50 -10.99
N SER A 270 -16.11 -11.71 -10.23
CA SER A 270 -15.68 -12.09 -8.87
C SER A 270 -16.82 -12.13 -7.84
N GLU A 271 -17.82 -11.27 -8.01
CA GLU A 271 -19.00 -11.24 -7.13
C GLU A 271 -19.86 -12.49 -7.35
N ILE A 272 -20.13 -12.83 -8.61
CA ILE A 272 -20.87 -14.06 -8.89
C ILE A 272 -20.09 -15.30 -8.51
N ALA A 273 -18.77 -15.32 -8.69
CA ALA A 273 -17.93 -16.41 -8.21
C ALA A 273 -18.09 -16.61 -6.70
N LYS A 274 -18.35 -15.57 -5.92
CA LYS A 274 -18.63 -15.73 -4.51
C LYS A 274 -20.04 -16.27 -4.27
N ILE A 275 -21.06 -15.67 -4.91
CA ILE A 275 -22.47 -16.04 -4.73
C ILE A 275 -22.72 -17.49 -5.11
N ALA A 276 -22.23 -17.91 -6.28
CA ALA A 276 -22.44 -19.26 -6.80
C ALA A 276 -21.92 -20.37 -5.87
N SER A 277 -21.06 -20.02 -4.89
CA SER A 277 -20.41 -20.99 -4.00
C SER A 277 -21.36 -21.41 -2.89
N PHE A 278 -22.40 -20.60 -2.66
CA PHE A 278 -23.44 -20.83 -1.68
C PHE A 278 -24.76 -21.30 -2.31
N SER A 279 -24.93 -21.15 -3.63
CA SER A 279 -26.24 -21.32 -4.31
C SER A 279 -26.23 -22.29 -5.50
N HIS A 280 -25.17 -23.08 -5.69
CA HIS A 280 -25.06 -24.08 -6.76
C HIS A 280 -25.20 -23.53 -8.20
N LEU A 281 -25.04 -22.22 -8.40
CA LEU A 281 -25.18 -21.58 -9.71
C LEU A 281 -23.95 -21.86 -10.59
N ALA A 282 -24.17 -21.97 -11.91
CA ALA A 282 -23.09 -21.98 -12.87
C ALA A 282 -22.57 -20.57 -13.12
N SER A 283 -21.25 -20.38 -13.08
CA SER A 283 -20.65 -19.08 -13.37
C SER A 283 -19.42 -19.17 -14.27
N PHE A 284 -19.24 -18.17 -15.12
CA PHE A 284 -17.96 -17.94 -15.78
C PHE A 284 -17.17 -16.92 -14.99
N SER A 285 -16.01 -17.33 -14.50
CA SER A 285 -15.20 -16.54 -13.59
C SER A 285 -13.72 -16.83 -13.77
N ASN A 286 -12.86 -16.05 -13.13
CA ASN A 286 -11.43 -16.33 -13.09
C ASN A 286 -11.21 -17.75 -12.55
N ILE A 287 -10.40 -18.56 -13.26
CA ILE A 287 -10.04 -19.93 -12.83
C ILE A 287 -9.54 -20.00 -11.39
N SER A 288 -8.81 -18.98 -10.91
CA SER A 288 -8.27 -18.93 -9.54
C SER A 288 -9.37 -18.84 -8.46
N CYS A 289 -10.61 -18.46 -8.82
CA CYS A 289 -11.75 -18.51 -7.91
C CYS A 289 -12.10 -19.95 -7.48
N SER A 290 -11.71 -20.97 -8.26
CA SER A 290 -11.92 -22.37 -7.88
C SER A 290 -11.21 -22.72 -6.57
N ILE A 291 -9.98 -22.24 -6.39
CA ILE A 291 -9.19 -22.45 -5.17
C ILE A 291 -9.79 -21.61 -4.03
N LEU A 292 -10.10 -20.34 -4.30
CA LEU A 292 -10.57 -19.40 -3.29
C LEU A 292 -11.92 -19.80 -2.69
N TYR A 293 -12.86 -20.24 -3.53
CA TYR A 293 -14.24 -20.56 -3.14
C TYR A 293 -14.54 -22.07 -3.19
N LYS A 294 -13.52 -22.91 -3.39
CA LYS A 294 -13.61 -24.39 -3.41
C LYS A 294 -14.62 -24.94 -4.43
N TYR A 295 -14.58 -24.43 -5.65
CA TYR A 295 -15.38 -24.97 -6.75
C TYR A 295 -14.70 -26.10 -7.50
N ASN A 296 -15.54 -26.89 -8.16
CA ASN A 296 -15.09 -27.75 -9.23
C ASN A 296 -14.92 -26.94 -10.51
N ILE A 297 -13.82 -27.20 -11.22
CA ILE A 297 -13.54 -26.66 -12.53
C ILE A 297 -14.09 -27.69 -13.53
N LEU A 298 -15.14 -27.32 -14.27
CA LEU A 298 -15.72 -28.23 -15.27
C LEU A 298 -15.00 -28.12 -16.62
N GLU A 299 -14.67 -26.91 -17.04
CA GLU A 299 -13.94 -26.66 -18.28
C GLU A 299 -13.10 -25.38 -18.13
N THR A 300 -11.89 -25.39 -18.68
CA THR A 300 -10.95 -24.26 -18.70
C THR A 300 -10.75 -23.75 -20.12
N ASP A 301 -10.04 -22.62 -20.24
CA ASP A 301 -9.60 -22.07 -21.53
C ASP A 301 -10.77 -21.87 -22.52
N ILE A 302 -11.92 -21.47 -21.96
CA ILE A 302 -13.18 -21.27 -22.68
C ILE A 302 -13.25 -19.93 -23.44
N CYS A 303 -12.17 -19.15 -23.41
CA CYS A 303 -12.04 -17.89 -24.12
C CYS A 303 -11.86 -18.13 -25.62
N ASP A 304 -12.59 -17.39 -26.45
CA ASP A 304 -12.49 -17.44 -27.91
C ASP A 304 -11.13 -16.87 -28.39
N LEU A 305 -10.55 -15.93 -27.65
CA LEU A 305 -9.24 -15.33 -27.94
C LEU A 305 -8.13 -16.08 -27.21
N SER A 306 -7.25 -16.75 -27.96
CA SER A 306 -6.13 -17.56 -27.43
C SER A 306 -5.00 -16.77 -26.76
N ASN A 307 -5.08 -15.43 -26.74
CA ASN A 307 -4.06 -14.57 -26.14
C ASN A 307 -4.65 -13.34 -25.44
N ASN A 308 -5.79 -13.52 -24.73
CA ASN A 308 -6.35 -12.43 -23.93
C ASN A 308 -5.43 -12.12 -22.74
N LYS A 309 -4.89 -10.91 -22.70
CA LYS A 309 -3.95 -10.44 -21.68
C LYS A 309 -4.39 -9.10 -21.13
N THR A 310 -4.14 -8.89 -19.84
CA THR A 310 -4.26 -7.58 -19.19
C THR A 310 -2.87 -7.06 -18.82
N THR A 311 -2.60 -5.79 -19.13
CA THR A 311 -1.35 -5.12 -18.76
C THR A 311 -1.53 -4.38 -17.43
N PHE A 312 -0.70 -4.71 -16.46
CA PHE A 312 -0.66 -4.06 -15.16
C PHE A 312 0.54 -3.13 -15.09
N VAL A 313 0.32 -1.90 -14.62
CA VAL A 313 1.38 -0.91 -14.49
C VAL A 313 1.57 -0.54 -13.02
N PHE A 314 2.82 -0.54 -12.59
CA PHE A 314 3.20 0.07 -11.33
C PHE A 314 3.51 1.55 -11.55
N VAL A 315 2.95 2.41 -10.72
CA VAL A 315 3.10 3.87 -10.84
C VAL A 315 3.53 4.49 -9.52
N SER A 316 4.42 5.48 -9.60
CA SER A 316 4.88 6.25 -8.45
C SER A 316 5.33 7.64 -8.86
N ASN A 317 5.29 8.59 -7.93
CA ASN A 317 5.85 9.92 -8.10
C ASN A 317 7.33 10.01 -7.69
N HIS A 318 7.91 8.94 -7.15
CA HIS A 318 9.30 8.91 -6.73
C HIS A 318 10.20 8.42 -7.88
N GLU A 319 11.16 9.22 -8.33
CA GLU A 319 11.99 8.88 -9.49
C GLU A 319 12.84 7.63 -9.28
N GLY A 320 13.54 7.53 -8.14
CA GLY A 320 14.45 6.43 -7.86
C GLY A 320 13.79 5.12 -7.43
N LEU A 321 12.45 5.02 -7.37
CA LEU A 321 11.75 3.83 -6.84
C LEU A 321 12.02 2.59 -7.70
N ASN A 322 12.54 1.55 -7.05
CA ASN A 322 12.88 0.26 -7.64
C ASN A 322 11.82 -0.79 -7.30
N ILE A 323 11.41 -1.55 -8.31
CA ILE A 323 10.46 -2.66 -8.17
C ILE A 323 11.24 -3.96 -8.37
N LEU A 324 11.58 -4.59 -7.25
CA LEU A 324 12.36 -5.82 -7.24
C LEU A 324 11.39 -7.01 -7.40
N ILE A 325 11.24 -7.46 -8.64
CA ILE A 325 10.43 -8.63 -8.99
C ILE A 325 11.16 -9.46 -10.03
N LYS A 326 11.11 -10.78 -9.90
CA LYS A 326 11.54 -11.70 -10.97
C LYS A 326 10.29 -11.99 -11.81
N ILE A 327 10.27 -11.51 -13.06
CA ILE A 327 9.10 -11.66 -13.95
C ILE A 327 8.99 -13.10 -14.41
#